data_AF-A2G4H2-F1
#
_entry.id   AF-A2G4H2-F1
#
_cell.length_a   1.000
_cell.length_b   1.000
_cell.length_c   1.000
_cell.angle_alpha   90.00
_cell.angle_beta   90.00
_cell.angle_gamma   90.00
#
_symmetry.space_group_name_H-M   'P 1'
#
loop_
_entity.id
_entity.type
_entity.pdbx_description
1 polymer ?
#
loop_
_entity_poly.entity_id
_entity_poly.type
_entity_poly.pdbx_seq_one_letter_code
_entity_poly.pdbx_strand_id
1 'polypeptide(L)'
;MSQGIVRNYEYIGSHIKDYIEENNLFSTFEVEDIKSIMKFANLTPDDFNSLLVKSHSVISARKLYICTRNANISINNLQDAISTLKSVQKYMKMRIFKGIIGILEQLQKDQSITTNKIEKHQADLNLIQKEKENNEKEIQTLHSQHKEKEGNNLPKEFLSEISKLKDSEDFDQIYEFFEEISEKGNQKMMQKACEEELWKKQNSDFFGQNVLHYASSQGNLRLVKSLIECGCDK
;
A
#
# COMPACT_ATOMS: atom_id res chain seq x y z
N MET A 1 20.14 -67.37 30.36
CA MET A 1 20.44 -65.93 30.22
C MET A 1 19.79 -65.43 28.94
N SER A 2 18.56 -64.93 29.02
CA SER A 2 17.91 -64.30 27.86
C SER A 2 18.56 -62.94 27.65
N GLN A 3 19.31 -62.76 26.57
CA GLN A 3 19.70 -61.43 26.11
C GLN A 3 18.40 -60.66 25.85
N GLY A 4 18.00 -59.80 26.79
CA GLY A 4 16.84 -58.94 26.62
C GLY A 4 17.10 -58.07 25.41
N ILE A 5 16.26 -58.20 24.37
CA ILE A 5 16.29 -57.33 23.20
C ILE A 5 16.20 -55.89 23.71
N VAL A 6 17.29 -55.14 23.62
CA VAL A 6 17.31 -53.72 23.97
C VAL A 6 16.38 -53.03 22.98
N ARG A 7 15.20 -52.62 23.44
CA ARG A 7 14.22 -51.91 22.62
C ARG A 7 14.82 -50.57 22.23
N ASN A 8 15.03 -50.38 20.93
CA ASN A 8 15.47 -49.09 20.38
C ASN A 8 14.29 -48.12 20.37
N TYR A 9 14.06 -47.42 21.49
CA TYR A 9 12.97 -46.47 21.64
C TYR A 9 13.05 -45.27 20.68
N GLU A 10 14.25 -44.91 20.23
CA GLU A 10 14.44 -43.85 19.25
C GLU A 10 13.92 -44.26 17.87
N TYR A 11 14.27 -45.48 17.43
CA TYR A 11 13.76 -46.04 16.20
C TYR A 11 12.23 -46.21 16.25
N ILE A 12 11.70 -46.76 17.35
CA ILE A 12 10.25 -46.93 17.51
C ILE A 12 9.54 -45.57 17.56
N GLY A 13 10.11 -44.58 18.23
CA GLY A 13 9.54 -43.24 18.34
C GLY A 13 9.50 -42.49 17.00
N SER A 14 10.53 -42.65 16.17
CA SER A 14 10.53 -42.05 14.81
C SER A 14 9.52 -42.72 13.86
N HIS A 15 9.13 -43.97 14.12
CA HIS A 15 8.13 -44.74 13.35
C HIS A 15 6.81 -44.93 14.13
N ILE A 16 6.55 -44.08 15.12
CA ILE A 16 5.41 -44.26 16.04
C ILE A 16 4.05 -44.21 15.34
N LYS A 17 3.99 -43.57 14.16
CA LYS A 17 2.78 -43.40 13.37
C LYS A 17 2.20 -44.75 12.94
N ASP A 18 3.04 -45.68 12.51
CA ASP A 18 2.63 -47.02 12.08
C ASP A 18 1.84 -47.71 13.20
N TYR A 19 2.34 -47.64 14.44
CA TYR A 19 1.67 -48.22 15.62
C TYR A 19 0.36 -47.52 16.00
N ILE A 20 0.25 -46.22 15.72
CA ILE A 20 -0.97 -45.43 15.93
C ILE A 20 -2.01 -45.79 14.85
N GLU A 21 -1.59 -45.91 13.60
CA GLU A 21 -2.43 -46.26 12.45
C GLU A 21 -3.00 -47.67 12.61
N GLU A 22 -2.14 -48.65 12.91
CA GLU A 22 -2.50 -50.05 13.15
C GLU A 22 -3.25 -50.29 14.47
N ASN A 23 -3.40 -49.26 15.31
CA ASN A 23 -4.08 -49.33 16.61
C ASN A 23 -3.52 -50.41 17.57
N ASN A 24 -2.22 -50.68 17.47
CA ASN A 24 -1.55 -51.73 18.25
C ASN A 24 -0.57 -51.18 19.30
N LEU A 25 -0.39 -49.86 19.39
CA LEU A 25 0.54 -49.23 20.32
C LEU A 25 0.39 -49.75 21.77
N PHE A 26 -0.84 -49.80 22.29
CA PHE A 26 -1.12 -50.23 23.66
C PHE A 26 -1.27 -51.74 23.84
N SER A 27 -1.35 -52.52 22.76
CA SER A 27 -1.24 -53.99 22.81
C SER A 27 0.21 -54.47 22.71
N THR A 28 1.09 -53.66 22.12
CA THR A 28 2.50 -54.01 21.88
C THR A 28 3.43 -53.54 23.01
N PHE A 29 3.15 -52.38 23.59
CA PHE A 29 4.05 -51.72 24.55
C PHE A 29 3.36 -51.41 25.88
N GLU A 30 4.11 -51.52 26.97
CA GLU A 30 3.62 -51.08 28.27
C GLU A 30 3.65 -49.55 28.37
N VAL A 31 2.92 -48.99 29.34
CA VAL A 31 2.81 -47.54 29.52
C VAL A 31 4.18 -46.86 29.70
N GLU A 32 5.12 -47.50 30.40
CA GLU A 32 6.45 -46.95 30.65
C GLU A 32 7.36 -47.00 29.41
N ASP A 33 7.16 -48.01 28.56
CA ASP A 33 7.80 -48.09 27.24
C ASP A 33 7.29 -46.95 26.35
N ILE A 34 5.96 -46.77 26.25
CA ILE A 34 5.35 -45.72 25.42
C ILE A 34 5.82 -44.34 25.88
N LYS A 35 5.90 -44.10 27.19
CA LYS A 35 6.46 -42.86 27.75
C LYS A 35 7.89 -42.59 27.29
N SER A 36 8.70 -43.63 27.13
CA SER A 36 10.09 -43.54 26.67
C SER A 36 10.16 -43.33 25.15
N ILE A 37 9.33 -44.06 24.39
CA ILE A 37 9.16 -43.93 22.94
C ILE A 37 8.72 -42.50 22.57
N MET A 38 7.75 -41.94 23.29
CA MET A 38 7.19 -40.62 23.00
C MET A 38 8.22 -39.48 23.09
N LYS A 39 9.34 -39.66 23.80
CA LYS A 39 10.43 -38.66 23.81
C LYS A 39 11.06 -38.44 22.43
N PHE A 40 10.96 -39.42 21.55
CA PHE A 40 11.51 -39.39 20.20
C PHE A 40 10.41 -39.24 19.13
N ALA A 41 9.15 -39.16 19.55
CA ALA A 41 8.02 -39.01 18.66
C ALA A 41 7.88 -37.55 18.20
N ASN A 42 7.82 -37.37 16.89
CA ASN A 42 7.45 -36.12 16.24
C ASN A 42 6.12 -36.31 15.53
N LEU A 43 5.06 -35.75 16.10
CA LEU A 43 3.68 -35.95 15.67
C LEU A 43 3.12 -34.67 15.06
N THR A 44 2.27 -34.83 14.05
CA THR A 44 1.37 -33.74 13.66
C THR A 44 0.20 -33.67 14.66
N PRO A 45 -0.56 -32.55 14.68
CA PRO A 45 -1.80 -32.46 15.45
C PRO A 45 -2.75 -33.62 15.16
N ASP A 46 -2.88 -34.03 13.89
CA ASP A 46 -3.78 -35.11 13.48
C ASP A 46 -3.30 -36.49 13.97
N ASP A 47 -1.99 -36.76 13.90
CA ASP A 47 -1.41 -37.99 14.46
C ASP A 47 -1.68 -38.08 15.96
N PHE A 48 -1.44 -36.98 16.69
CA PHE A 48 -1.64 -36.92 18.13
C PHE A 48 -3.12 -37.02 18.52
N ASN A 49 -4.00 -36.32 17.81
CA ASN A 49 -5.44 -36.42 18.00
C ASN A 49 -5.93 -37.84 17.77
N SER A 50 -5.46 -38.49 16.70
CA SER A 50 -5.77 -39.89 16.37
C SER A 50 -5.30 -40.85 17.46
N LEU A 51 -4.09 -40.65 17.98
CA LEU A 51 -3.58 -41.39 19.13
C LEU A 51 -4.53 -41.27 20.34
N LEU A 52 -4.93 -40.06 20.72
CA LEU A 52 -5.81 -39.87 21.88
C LEU A 52 -7.20 -40.48 21.66
N VAL A 53 -7.77 -40.32 20.47
CA VAL A 53 -9.07 -40.90 20.08
C VAL A 53 -9.03 -42.43 20.14
N LYS A 54 -7.98 -43.07 19.63
CA LYS A 54 -7.87 -44.54 19.66
C LYS A 54 -7.60 -45.09 21.06
N SER A 55 -6.86 -44.34 21.88
CA SER A 55 -6.35 -44.84 23.16
C SER A 55 -7.31 -44.68 24.33
N HIS A 56 -8.28 -43.76 24.25
CA HIS A 56 -9.12 -43.39 25.40
C HIS A 56 -10.02 -44.52 25.93
N SER A 57 -10.38 -45.49 25.10
CA SER A 57 -11.16 -46.68 25.50
C SER A 57 -10.29 -47.78 26.08
N VAL A 58 -8.99 -47.79 25.74
CA VAL A 58 -8.03 -48.84 26.14
C VAL A 58 -7.38 -48.49 27.48
N ILE A 59 -7.12 -47.20 27.73
CA ILE A 59 -6.42 -46.75 28.94
C ILE A 59 -7.08 -45.54 29.60
N SER A 60 -6.90 -45.43 30.92
CA SER A 60 -7.41 -44.29 31.69
C SER A 60 -6.75 -42.97 31.26
N ALA A 61 -7.49 -41.86 31.38
CA ALA A 61 -7.00 -40.50 31.14
C ALA A 61 -5.66 -40.17 31.84
N ARG A 62 -5.47 -40.64 33.08
CA ARG A 62 -4.21 -40.44 33.84
C ARG A 62 -3.04 -41.15 33.18
N LYS A 63 -3.22 -42.41 32.78
CA LYS A 63 -2.20 -43.18 32.06
C LYS A 63 -1.91 -42.56 30.70
N LEU A 64 -2.95 -42.08 30.01
CA LEU A 64 -2.83 -41.45 28.70
C LEU A 64 -1.97 -40.19 28.77
N TYR A 65 -2.19 -39.34 29.77
CA TYR A 65 -1.32 -38.20 30.05
C TYR A 65 0.13 -38.64 30.32
N ILE A 66 0.34 -39.64 31.18
CA ILE A 66 1.70 -40.09 31.56
C ILE A 66 2.50 -40.57 30.34
N CYS A 67 1.90 -41.35 29.45
CA CYS A 67 2.63 -41.91 28.31
C CYS A 67 2.83 -40.90 27.17
N THR A 68 1.91 -39.96 26.97
CA THR A 68 1.96 -39.06 25.80
C THR A 68 2.61 -37.69 26.06
N ARG A 69 2.75 -37.27 27.32
CA ARG A 69 3.26 -35.92 27.68
C ARG A 69 4.66 -35.55 27.21
N ASN A 70 5.45 -36.53 26.76
CA ASN A 70 6.80 -36.30 26.24
C ASN A 70 6.85 -36.17 24.71
N ALA A 71 5.72 -36.36 24.02
CA ALA A 71 5.64 -36.24 22.57
C ALA A 71 5.90 -34.81 22.13
N ASN A 72 6.67 -34.66 21.04
CA ASN A 72 6.76 -33.39 20.33
C ASN A 72 5.62 -33.29 19.31
N ILE A 73 4.91 -32.16 19.28
CA ILE A 73 3.81 -31.92 18.35
C ILE A 73 4.13 -30.68 17.52
N SER A 74 4.21 -30.84 16.21
CA SER A 74 4.50 -29.74 15.27
C SER A 74 3.26 -28.89 15.01
N ILE A 75 3.08 -27.82 15.78
CA ILE A 75 1.98 -26.86 15.64
C ILE A 75 2.35 -25.79 14.61
N ASN A 76 1.62 -25.71 13.48
CA ASN A 76 1.94 -24.77 12.40
C ASN A 76 1.03 -23.53 12.40
N ASN A 77 -0.16 -23.63 12.99
CA ASN A 77 -1.15 -22.56 12.97
C ASN A 77 -2.05 -22.58 14.22
N LEU A 78 -2.93 -21.57 14.33
CA LEU A 78 -3.83 -21.44 15.49
C LEU A 78 -4.91 -22.54 15.54
N GLN A 79 -5.37 -23.07 14.40
CA GLN A 79 -6.31 -24.20 14.36
C GLN A 79 -5.67 -25.46 14.96
N ASP A 80 -4.42 -25.75 14.59
CA ASP A 80 -3.64 -26.88 15.10
C ASP A 80 -3.51 -26.81 16.63
N ALA A 81 -3.21 -25.62 17.17
CA ALA A 81 -3.10 -25.41 18.60
C ALA A 81 -4.44 -25.66 19.31
N ILE A 82 -5.54 -25.10 18.77
CA ILE A 82 -6.89 -25.25 19.33
C ILE A 82 -7.34 -26.72 19.28
N SER A 83 -7.14 -27.41 18.15
CA SER A 83 -7.55 -28.81 17.99
C SER A 83 -6.80 -29.72 18.96
N THR A 84 -5.48 -29.53 19.08
CA THR A 84 -4.63 -30.28 20.02
C THR A 84 -5.08 -30.05 21.46
N LEU A 85 -5.28 -28.80 21.87
CA LEU A 85 -5.74 -28.47 23.23
C LEU A 85 -7.13 -29.04 23.52
N LYS A 86 -8.07 -29.02 22.57
CA LYS A 86 -9.39 -29.64 22.71
C LYS A 86 -9.29 -31.14 22.91
N SER A 87 -8.43 -31.83 22.16
CA SER A 87 -8.22 -33.27 22.32
C SER A 87 -7.62 -33.59 23.69
N VAL A 88 -6.60 -32.85 24.12
CA VAL A 88 -6.02 -33.00 25.47
C VAL A 88 -7.07 -32.74 26.54
N GLN A 89 -7.84 -31.65 26.44
CA GLN A 89 -8.92 -31.32 27.37
C GLN A 89 -9.94 -32.47 27.47
N LYS A 90 -10.38 -32.99 26.33
CA LYS A 90 -11.41 -34.04 26.24
C LYS A 90 -10.91 -35.38 26.77
N TYR A 91 -9.80 -35.88 26.25
CA TYR A 91 -9.34 -37.24 26.50
C TYR A 91 -8.49 -37.37 27.78
N MET A 92 -7.82 -36.30 28.21
CA MET A 92 -7.08 -36.25 29.48
C MET A 92 -7.84 -35.56 30.60
N LYS A 93 -9.08 -35.12 30.36
CA LYS A 93 -9.98 -34.46 31.33
C LYS A 93 -9.38 -33.17 31.94
N MET A 94 -8.54 -32.46 31.20
CA MET A 94 -7.84 -31.24 31.67
C MET A 94 -8.73 -30.01 31.56
N ARG A 95 -9.64 -29.82 32.52
CA ARG A 95 -10.62 -28.72 32.55
C ARG A 95 -9.99 -27.31 32.50
N ILE A 96 -8.75 -27.16 32.98
CA ILE A 96 -8.01 -25.90 32.98
C ILE A 96 -7.89 -25.27 31.59
N PHE A 97 -7.91 -26.08 30.52
CA PHE A 97 -7.82 -25.57 29.15
C PHE A 97 -9.11 -24.93 28.64
N LYS A 98 -10.25 -25.04 29.35
CA LYS A 98 -11.53 -24.49 28.86
C LYS A 98 -11.45 -22.99 28.57
N GLY A 99 -10.92 -22.21 29.52
CA GLY A 99 -10.77 -20.76 29.36
C GLY A 99 -9.76 -20.41 28.28
N ILE A 100 -8.64 -21.14 28.22
CA ILE A 100 -7.58 -20.93 27.23
C ILE A 100 -8.12 -21.18 25.81
N ILE A 101 -8.81 -22.30 25.59
CA ILE A 101 -9.44 -22.63 24.31
C ILE A 101 -10.43 -21.54 23.91
N GLY A 102 -11.26 -21.05 24.84
CA GLY A 102 -12.21 -19.98 24.55
C GLY A 102 -11.56 -18.68 24.07
N ILE A 103 -10.44 -18.27 24.68
CA ILE A 103 -9.68 -17.09 24.23
C ILE A 103 -9.09 -17.33 22.84
N LEU A 104 -8.50 -18.50 22.60
CA LEU A 104 -7.90 -18.82 21.30
C LEU A 104 -8.95 -18.88 20.17
N GLU A 105 -10.12 -19.45 20.43
CA GLU A 105 -11.25 -19.45 19.49
C GLU A 105 -11.74 -18.02 19.18
N GLN A 106 -11.80 -17.16 20.19
CA GLN A 106 -12.15 -15.76 20.00
C GLN A 106 -11.11 -15.02 19.15
N LEU A 107 -9.82 -15.20 19.45
CA LEU A 107 -8.71 -14.62 18.66
C LEU A 107 -8.77 -15.06 17.20
N GLN A 108 -9.05 -16.34 16.95
CA GLN A 108 -9.20 -16.87 15.61
C GLN A 108 -10.37 -16.24 14.85
N LYS A 109 -11.50 -16.04 15.54
CA LYS A 109 -12.68 -15.37 14.98
C LYS A 109 -12.38 -13.90 14.65
N ASP A 110 -11.71 -13.19 15.56
CA ASP A 110 -11.34 -11.80 15.37
C ASP A 110 -10.35 -11.62 14.22
N GLN A 111 -9.41 -12.56 14.06
CA GLN A 111 -8.51 -12.63 12.91
C GLN A 111 -9.30 -12.75 11.60
N SER A 112 -10.26 -13.69 11.52
CA SER A 112 -11.10 -13.86 10.32
C SER A 112 -11.91 -12.60 9.99
N ILE A 113 -12.50 -11.94 10.99
CA ILE A 113 -13.24 -10.68 10.79
C ILE A 113 -12.32 -9.60 10.24
N THR A 114 -11.10 -9.50 10.79
CA THR A 114 -10.12 -8.50 10.37
C THR A 114 -9.66 -8.74 8.93
N THR A 115 -9.37 -10.00 8.57
CA THR A 115 -9.02 -10.39 7.19
C THR A 115 -10.10 -9.98 6.19
N ASN A 116 -11.37 -10.28 6.48
CA ASN A 116 -12.49 -9.92 5.60
C ASN A 116 -12.62 -8.40 5.40
N LYS A 117 -12.38 -7.60 6.47
CA LYS A 117 -12.36 -6.13 6.37
C LYS A 117 -11.22 -5.64 5.49
N ILE A 118 -10.03 -6.21 5.65
CA ILE A 118 -8.86 -5.87 4.83
C ILE A 118 -9.13 -6.18 3.36
N GLU A 119 -9.66 -7.35 3.03
CA GLU A 119 -10.00 -7.73 1.66
C GLU A 119 -11.01 -6.76 1.02
N LYS A 120 -12.02 -6.34 1.78
CA LYS A 120 -12.99 -5.34 1.32
C LYS A 120 -12.31 -4.00 1.03
N HIS A 121 -11.49 -3.51 1.95
CA HIS A 121 -10.77 -2.24 1.75
C HIS A 121 -9.78 -2.32 0.58
N GLN A 122 -9.15 -3.47 0.35
CA GLN A 122 -8.29 -3.69 -0.81
C GLN A 122 -9.08 -3.59 -2.13
N ALA A 123 -10.30 -4.12 -2.17
CA ALA A 123 -11.18 -4.02 -3.34
C ALA A 123 -11.62 -2.57 -3.60
N ASP A 124 -12.02 -1.85 -2.55
CA ASP A 124 -12.41 -0.44 -2.65
C ASP A 124 -11.25 0.44 -3.16
N LEU A 125 -10.03 0.22 -2.66
CA LEU A 125 -8.82 0.92 -3.13
C LEU A 125 -8.53 0.68 -4.61
N ASN A 126 -8.69 -0.58 -5.07
CA ASN A 126 -8.49 -0.91 -6.49
C ASN A 126 -9.53 -0.24 -7.40
N LEU A 127 -10.76 -0.03 -6.93
CA LEU A 127 -11.80 0.70 -7.66
C LEU A 127 -11.45 2.19 -7.77
N ILE A 128 -11.09 2.81 -6.65
CA ILE A 128 -10.69 4.22 -6.59
C ILE A 128 -9.49 4.48 -7.51
N GLN A 129 -8.51 3.57 -7.53
CA GLN A 129 -7.33 3.69 -8.39
C GLN A 129 -7.70 3.68 -9.88
N LYS A 130 -8.63 2.80 -10.30
CA LYS A 130 -9.12 2.76 -11.69
C LYS A 130 -9.89 4.02 -12.08
N GLU A 131 -10.74 4.53 -11.18
CA GLU A 131 -11.46 5.78 -11.40
C GLU A 131 -10.49 6.97 -11.54
N LYS A 132 -9.46 7.03 -10.69
CA LYS A 132 -8.42 8.05 -10.76
C LYS A 132 -7.70 8.04 -12.11
N GLU A 133 -7.30 6.87 -12.60
CA GLU A 133 -6.65 6.72 -13.90
C GLU A 133 -7.55 7.16 -15.07
N ASN A 134 -8.85 6.89 -14.99
CA ASN A 134 -9.81 7.35 -15.99
C ASN A 134 -9.96 8.87 -15.96
N ASN A 135 -10.09 9.46 -14.78
CA ASN A 135 -10.20 10.91 -14.61
C ASN A 135 -8.93 11.63 -15.09
N GLU A 136 -7.75 11.07 -14.84
CA GLU A 136 -6.47 11.62 -15.34
C GLU A 136 -6.42 11.64 -16.88
N LYS A 137 -6.89 10.58 -17.55
CA LYS A 137 -6.98 10.54 -19.02
C LYS A 137 -7.97 11.58 -19.56
N GLU A 138 -9.11 11.75 -18.89
CA GLU A 138 -10.12 12.73 -19.29
C GLU A 138 -9.58 14.16 -19.15
N ILE A 139 -8.91 14.47 -18.03
CA ILE A 139 -8.22 15.75 -17.80
C ILE A 139 -7.18 16.03 -18.90
N GLN A 140 -6.35 15.04 -19.26
CA GLN A 140 -5.36 15.19 -20.34
C GLN A 140 -6.01 15.48 -21.69
N THR A 141 -7.12 14.81 -21.98
CA THR A 141 -7.89 15.00 -23.22
C THR A 141 -8.46 16.41 -23.30
N LEU A 142 -9.09 16.88 -22.21
CA LEU A 142 -9.65 18.23 -22.11
C LEU A 142 -8.57 19.31 -22.25
N HIS A 143 -7.41 19.13 -21.61
CA HIS A 143 -6.28 20.05 -21.76
C HIS A 143 -5.77 20.16 -23.21
N SER A 144 -5.76 19.05 -23.94
CA SER A 144 -5.32 19.02 -25.35
C SER A 144 -6.30 19.79 -26.24
N GLN A 145 -7.60 19.59 -26.03
CA GLN A 145 -8.66 20.34 -26.73
C GLN A 145 -8.64 21.84 -26.41
N HIS A 146 -8.26 22.24 -25.18
CA HIS A 146 -8.14 23.65 -24.81
C HIS A 146 -6.93 24.32 -25.47
N LYS A 147 -5.78 23.64 -25.53
CA LYS A 147 -4.57 24.14 -26.21
C LYS A 147 -4.79 24.40 -27.70
N GLU A 148 -5.54 23.54 -28.38
CA GLU A 148 -5.88 23.71 -29.81
C GLU A 148 -6.82 24.91 -30.06
N LYS A 149 -7.59 25.34 -29.06
CA LYS A 149 -8.45 26.54 -29.14
C LYS A 149 -7.73 27.83 -28.73
N GLU A 150 -6.60 27.73 -28.03
CA GLU A 150 -5.83 28.89 -27.53
C GLU A 150 -4.70 29.33 -28.47
N GLY A 151 -4.13 28.43 -29.28
CA GLY A 151 -3.12 28.76 -30.28
C GLY A 151 -3.72 29.20 -31.62
N ASN A 152 -3.39 30.42 -32.07
CA ASN A 152 -3.59 30.99 -33.44
C ASN A 152 -4.71 32.02 -33.68
N ASN A 153 -5.18 32.75 -32.68
CA ASN A 153 -6.08 33.90 -32.92
C ASN A 153 -5.44 35.29 -32.73
N LEU A 154 -4.11 35.40 -32.76
CA LEU A 154 -3.46 36.71 -32.86
C LEU A 154 -3.38 37.13 -34.35
N PRO A 155 -3.85 38.33 -34.72
CA PRO A 155 -3.76 38.84 -36.09
C PRO A 155 -2.33 38.77 -36.62
N LYS A 156 -2.14 38.34 -37.87
CA LYS A 156 -0.81 38.30 -38.51
C LYS A 156 -0.11 39.66 -38.52
N GLU A 157 -0.89 40.72 -38.67
CA GLU A 157 -0.42 42.11 -38.62
C GLU A 157 0.23 42.45 -37.28
N PHE A 158 -0.39 42.02 -36.17
CA PHE A 158 0.14 42.21 -34.81
C PHE A 158 1.49 41.50 -34.60
N LEU A 159 1.63 40.27 -35.09
CA LEU A 159 2.89 39.53 -34.99
C LEU A 159 4.01 40.18 -35.83
N SER A 160 3.65 40.72 -37.00
CA SER A 160 4.58 41.48 -37.87
C SER A 160 5.06 42.76 -37.18
N GLU A 161 4.16 43.45 -36.47
CA GLU A 161 4.46 44.67 -35.73
C GLU A 161 5.41 44.42 -34.55
N ILE A 162 5.18 43.37 -33.74
CA ILE A 162 6.11 42.95 -32.69
C ILE A 162 7.51 42.70 -33.25
N SER A 163 7.61 42.01 -34.40
CA SER A 163 8.91 41.71 -35.02
C SER A 163 9.65 42.98 -35.42
N LYS A 164 8.95 44.00 -35.93
CA LYS A 164 9.56 45.30 -36.28
C LYS A 164 10.04 46.05 -35.05
N LEU A 165 9.22 46.09 -34.01
CA LEU A 165 9.54 46.80 -32.76
C LEU A 165 10.71 46.15 -32.00
N LYS A 166 10.90 44.84 -32.16
CA LYS A 166 12.03 44.11 -31.56
C LYS A 166 13.38 44.61 -32.07
N ASP A 167 13.45 44.91 -33.36
CA ASP A 167 14.66 45.43 -34.02
C ASP A 167 14.74 46.96 -33.96
N SER A 168 13.69 47.64 -33.50
CA SER A 168 13.66 49.08 -33.31
C SER A 168 14.38 49.52 -32.03
N GLU A 169 15.02 50.68 -32.08
CA GLU A 169 15.55 51.42 -30.92
C GLU A 169 14.63 52.59 -30.53
N ASP A 170 13.56 52.83 -31.28
CA ASP A 170 12.59 53.88 -31.01
C ASP A 170 11.70 53.51 -29.82
N PHE A 171 12.03 54.08 -28.66
CA PHE A 171 11.31 53.84 -27.42
C PHE A 171 9.88 54.38 -27.47
N ASP A 172 9.66 55.52 -28.13
CA ASP A 172 8.34 56.15 -28.18
C ASP A 172 7.36 55.26 -28.95
N GLN A 173 7.81 54.65 -30.06
CA GLN A 173 7.01 53.65 -30.79
C GLN A 173 6.68 52.41 -29.95
N ILE A 174 7.62 51.94 -29.12
CA ILE A 174 7.39 50.79 -28.24
C ILE A 174 6.36 51.16 -27.15
N TYR A 175 6.47 52.35 -26.58
CA TYR A 175 5.52 52.84 -25.57
C TYR A 175 4.12 53.00 -26.14
N GLU A 176 3.97 53.65 -27.30
CA GLU A 176 2.69 53.82 -28.00
C GLU A 176 2.04 52.46 -28.32
N PHE A 177 2.84 51.49 -28.77
CA PHE A 177 2.36 50.13 -29.02
C PHE A 177 1.79 49.47 -27.75
N PHE A 178 2.51 49.57 -26.62
CA PHE A 178 2.03 49.05 -25.34
C PHE A 178 0.76 49.76 -24.85
N GLU A 179 0.66 51.07 -25.05
CA GLU A 179 -0.53 51.85 -24.74
C GLU A 179 -1.73 51.43 -25.58
N GLU A 180 -1.55 51.22 -26.88
CA GLU A 180 -2.61 50.81 -27.82
C GLU A 180 -3.18 49.42 -27.45
N ILE A 181 -2.31 48.45 -27.18
CA ILE A 181 -2.75 47.09 -26.83
C ILE A 181 -3.40 47.05 -25.44
N SER A 182 -2.96 47.92 -24.54
CA SER A 182 -3.58 48.10 -23.22
C SER A 182 -4.96 48.77 -23.33
N GLU A 183 -5.12 49.76 -24.21
CA GLU A 183 -6.39 50.40 -24.51
C GLU A 183 -7.43 49.43 -25.05
N LYS A 184 -7.01 48.55 -25.97
CA LYS A 184 -7.86 47.50 -26.53
C LYS A 184 -8.22 46.41 -25.52
N GLY A 185 -7.60 46.40 -24.33
CA GLY A 185 -7.86 45.41 -23.28
C GLY A 185 -7.51 43.97 -23.66
N ASN A 186 -6.66 43.78 -24.68
CA ASN A 186 -6.35 42.44 -25.19
C ASN A 186 -5.19 41.82 -24.43
N GLN A 187 -5.51 41.11 -23.34
CA GLN A 187 -4.53 40.47 -22.47
C GLN A 187 -3.62 39.47 -23.21
N LYS A 188 -4.10 38.82 -24.29
CA LYS A 188 -3.27 37.90 -25.09
C LYS A 188 -2.20 38.63 -25.90
N MET A 189 -2.55 39.80 -26.46
CA MET A 189 -1.59 40.67 -27.16
C MET A 189 -0.54 41.22 -26.19
N MET A 190 -0.99 41.69 -25.02
CA MET A 190 -0.11 42.16 -23.94
C MET A 190 0.86 41.07 -23.49
N GLN A 191 0.35 39.86 -23.22
CA GLN A 191 1.16 38.72 -22.81
C GLN A 191 2.20 38.37 -23.88
N LYS A 192 1.82 38.34 -25.17
CA LYS A 192 2.75 38.03 -26.25
C LYS A 192 3.84 39.10 -26.42
N ALA A 193 3.49 40.39 -26.31
CA ALA A 193 4.47 41.49 -26.31
C ALA A 193 5.44 41.40 -25.12
N CYS A 194 4.92 41.00 -23.95
CA CYS A 194 5.73 40.76 -22.75
C CYS A 194 6.67 39.55 -22.90
N GLU A 195 6.21 38.44 -23.49
CA GLU A 195 7.00 37.24 -23.79
C GLU A 195 8.16 37.50 -24.76
N GLU A 196 7.97 38.41 -25.72
CA GLU A 196 9.01 38.85 -26.66
C GLU A 196 9.96 39.91 -26.07
N GLU A 197 9.81 40.21 -24.78
CA GLU A 197 10.67 41.07 -23.98
C GLU A 197 10.73 42.54 -24.43
N LEU A 198 9.76 43.02 -25.22
CA LEU A 198 9.72 44.41 -25.68
C LEU A 198 9.71 45.42 -24.52
N TRP A 199 9.08 45.05 -23.40
CA TRP A 199 9.02 45.87 -22.19
C TRP A 199 10.39 46.12 -21.53
N LYS A 200 11.43 45.33 -21.84
CA LYS A 200 12.78 45.53 -21.31
C LYS A 200 13.56 46.61 -22.06
N LYS A 201 13.08 47.07 -23.22
CA LYS A 201 13.72 48.13 -23.99
C LYS A 201 13.72 49.41 -23.16
N GLN A 202 14.86 50.08 -23.17
CA GLN A 202 15.13 51.23 -22.31
C GLN A 202 15.26 52.49 -23.16
N ASN A 203 14.73 53.59 -22.66
CA ASN A 203 14.95 54.90 -23.25
C ASN A 203 16.33 55.44 -22.82
N SER A 204 17.22 55.69 -23.79
CA SER A 204 18.56 56.25 -23.55
C SER A 204 18.51 57.66 -22.97
N ASP A 205 17.47 58.43 -23.30
CA ASP A 205 17.36 59.85 -22.99
C ASP A 205 16.85 60.08 -21.56
N PHE A 206 16.22 59.06 -20.96
CA PHE A 206 15.59 59.11 -19.64
C PHE A 206 16.16 58.04 -18.70
N PHE A 207 17.48 58.06 -18.46
CA PHE A 207 18.15 57.22 -17.45
C PHE A 207 17.93 55.71 -17.60
N GLY A 208 17.66 55.22 -18.82
CA GLY A 208 17.41 53.80 -19.05
C GLY A 208 16.05 53.32 -18.54
N GLN A 209 15.06 54.21 -18.41
CA GLN A 209 13.71 53.84 -18.02
C GLN A 209 13.03 52.94 -19.06
N ASN A 210 12.30 51.93 -18.59
CA ASN A 210 11.51 51.04 -19.43
C ASN A 210 10.03 51.49 -19.51
N VAL A 211 9.21 50.77 -20.29
CA VAL A 211 7.79 51.10 -20.49
C VAL A 211 7.00 51.22 -19.18
N LEU A 212 7.29 50.39 -18.17
CA LEU A 212 6.61 50.42 -16.87
C LEU A 212 6.99 51.68 -16.08
N HIS A 213 8.28 52.03 -16.07
CA HIS A 213 8.77 53.23 -15.40
C HIS A 213 8.15 54.48 -16.03
N TYR A 214 8.14 54.55 -17.36
CA TYR A 214 7.56 55.69 -18.08
C TYR A 214 6.04 55.77 -17.87
N ALA A 215 5.31 54.66 -17.99
CA ALA A 215 3.87 54.61 -17.71
C ALA A 215 3.54 55.06 -16.28
N SER A 216 4.36 54.67 -15.30
CA SER A 216 4.21 55.08 -13.89
C SER A 216 4.46 56.57 -13.70
N SER A 217 5.49 57.11 -14.36
CA SER A 217 5.82 58.55 -14.33
C SER A 217 4.70 59.41 -14.94
N GLN A 218 4.10 58.94 -16.03
CA GLN A 218 2.98 59.62 -16.71
C GLN A 218 1.62 59.39 -16.03
N GLY A 219 1.54 58.53 -15.01
CA GLY A 219 0.27 58.18 -14.36
C GLY A 219 -0.67 57.33 -15.20
N ASN A 220 -0.16 56.58 -16.20
CA ASN A 220 -0.95 55.70 -17.05
C ASN A 220 -1.30 54.39 -16.32
N LEU A 221 -2.22 54.48 -15.36
CA LEU A 221 -2.62 53.36 -14.49
C LEU A 221 -3.16 52.15 -15.26
N ARG A 222 -3.78 52.37 -16.43
CA ARG A 222 -4.30 51.30 -17.30
C ARG A 222 -3.15 50.43 -17.79
N LEU A 223 -2.12 51.06 -18.37
CA LEU A 223 -0.94 50.36 -18.87
C LEU A 223 -0.14 49.72 -17.74
N VAL A 224 0.07 50.43 -16.63
CA VAL A 224 0.76 49.88 -15.44
C VAL A 224 0.08 48.59 -14.95
N LYS A 225 -1.25 48.59 -14.83
CA LYS A 225 -1.99 47.40 -14.40
C LYS A 225 -1.82 46.23 -15.39
N SER A 226 -1.96 46.49 -16.69
CA SER A 226 -1.80 45.45 -17.71
C SER A 226 -0.39 44.83 -17.73
N LEU A 227 0.65 45.64 -17.53
CA LEU A 227 2.03 45.15 -17.45
C LEU A 227 2.27 44.28 -16.22
N ILE A 228 1.78 44.70 -15.05
CA ILE A 228 1.91 43.94 -13.79
C ILE A 228 1.17 42.60 -13.88
N GLU A 229 -0.05 42.58 -14.44
CA GLU A 229 -0.84 41.35 -14.62
C GLU A 229 -0.16 40.33 -15.55
N CYS A 230 0.70 40.80 -16.46
CA CYS A 230 1.52 39.96 -17.34
C CYS A 230 2.90 39.62 -16.76
N GLY A 231 3.21 39.99 -15.52
CA GLY A 231 4.48 39.70 -14.85
C GLY A 231 5.66 40.59 -15.31
N CYS A 232 5.36 41.72 -15.94
CA CYS A 232 6.33 42.73 -16.39
C CYS A 232 6.46 43.81 -15.30
N ASP A 233 6.96 43.44 -14.12
CA ASP A 233 6.97 44.24 -12.88
C ASP A 233 8.36 44.76 -12.45
N LYS A 234 9.35 44.66 -13.35
CA LYS A 234 10.77 44.99 -13.08
C LYS A 234 11.25 46.26 -13.77
#